data_AF-A0A328TKP2-F1
#
_entry.id   AF-A0A328TKP2-F1
#
_cell.length_a   1.000
_cell.length_b   1.000
_cell.length_c   1.000
_cell.angle_alpha   90.00
_cell.angle_beta   90.00
_cell.angle_gamma   90.00
#
_symmetry.space_group_name_H-M   'P 1'
#
loop_
_entity.id
_entity.type
_entity.pdbx_description
1 polymer ?
#
loop_
_entity_poly.entity_id
_entity_poly.type
_entity_poly.pdbx_seq_one_letter_code
_entity_poly.pdbx_strand_id
1 'polypeptide(L)' 'MRKFNGIPRAHFELYLKKCEWRFNTLSAKQQLIILKQIVKGKI' A
#
# COMPACT_ATOMS: atom_id res chain seq x y z
N MET A 1 -11.67 3.53 -10.73
CA MET A 1 -10.45 3.06 -10.01
C MET A 1 -9.29 3.00 -10.99
N ARG A 2 -8.15 3.61 -10.68
CA ARG A 2 -7.00 3.64 -11.60
C ARG A 2 -6.49 2.21 -11.79
N LYS A 3 -6.58 1.68 -13.01
CA LYS A 3 -6.10 0.34 -13.37
C LYS A 3 -4.57 0.36 -13.28
N PHE A 4 -4.05 0.09 -12.09
CA PHE A 4 -2.65 -0.18 -11.78
C PHE A 4 -1.62 0.94 -11.96
N ASN A 5 -1.98 2.22 -12.10
CA ASN A 5 -1.02 3.37 -12.14
C ASN A 5 0.26 3.11 -12.97
N GLY A 6 0.19 2.38 -14.08
CA GLY A 6 1.37 2.06 -14.91
C GLY A 6 2.27 0.92 -14.42
N ILE A 7 1.85 0.12 -13.43
CA ILE A 7 2.56 -1.09 -13.03
C ILE A 7 2.43 -2.14 -14.16
N PRO A 8 3.55 -2.64 -14.71
CA PRO A 8 3.51 -3.69 -15.73
C PRO A 8 2.86 -4.96 -15.17
N ARG A 9 2.01 -5.63 -15.97
CA ARG A 9 1.30 -6.85 -15.59
C ARG A 9 2.23 -7.95 -15.06
N ALA A 10 3.42 -8.08 -15.66
CA ALA A 10 4.44 -9.06 -15.26
C ALA A 10 4.96 -8.87 -13.83
N HIS A 11 4.89 -7.66 -13.28
CA HIS A 11 5.35 -7.34 -11.92
C HIS A 11 4.21 -7.11 -10.93
N PHE A 12 2.97 -7.34 -11.37
CA PHE A 12 1.81 -7.05 -10.55
C PHE A 12 1.73 -7.92 -9.30
N GLU A 13 2.14 -9.19 -9.39
CA GLU A 13 2.21 -10.09 -8.23
C GLU A 13 3.19 -9.57 -7.15
N LEU A 14 4.35 -9.05 -7.55
CA LEU A 14 5.33 -8.48 -6.62
C LEU A 14 4.78 -7.22 -5.93
N TYR A 15 4.02 -6.41 -6.67
CA TYR A 15 3.32 -5.27 -6.10
C TYR A 15 2.29 -5.70 -5.04
N LEU A 16 1.50 -6.74 -5.35
CA LEU A 16 0.55 -7.31 -4.39
C LEU A 16 1.26 -7.84 -3.14
N LYS A 17 2.36 -8.61 -3.27
CA LYS A 17 3.14 -9.09 -2.13
C LYS A 17 3.68 -7.95 -1.27
N LYS A 18 4.12 -6.85 -1.88
CA LYS A 18 4.57 -5.65 -1.15
C LYS A 18 3.42 -4.97 -0.40
N CYS A 19 2.23 -4.92 -0.99
CA CYS A 19 1.01 -4.45 -0.31
C CYS A 19 0.65 -5.37 0.85
N GLU A 20 0.62 -6.67 0.62
CA GLU A 20 0.30 -7.68 1.62
C GLU A 20 1.25 -7.60 2.81
N TRP A 21 2.56 -7.50 2.56
CA TRP A 21 3.55 -7.25 3.61
C TRP A 21 3.24 -5.96 4.37
N ARG A 22 3.06 -4.84 3.68
CA ARG A 22 2.84 -3.54 4.32
C ARG A 22 1.54 -3.46 5.11
N PHE A 23 0.47 -4.10 4.67
CA PHE A 23 -0.84 -3.95 5.29
C PHE A 23 -1.21 -5.11 6.23
N ASN A 24 -0.62 -6.30 6.09
CA ASN A 24 -0.96 -7.44 6.93
C ASN A 24 0.06 -7.77 8.02
N THR A 25 1.30 -7.26 7.96
CA THR A 25 2.30 -7.50 9.03
C THR A 25 2.44 -6.35 10.03
N LEU A 26 1.97 -5.14 9.68
CA LEU A 26 2.01 -4.00 10.59
C LEU A 26 0.92 -4.12 11.67
N SER A 27 1.26 -3.74 12.90
CA SER A 27 0.27 -3.65 13.97
C SER A 27 -0.82 -2.62 13.64
N ALA A 28 -2.05 -2.83 14.14
CA ALA A 28 -3.17 -1.93 13.91
C ALA A 28 -2.86 -0.46 14.26
N LYS A 29 -2.03 -0.23 15.30
CA LYS A 29 -1.57 1.11 15.70
C LYS A 29 -0.69 1.76 14.63
N GLN A 30 0.21 1.01 14.00
CA GLN A 30 1.07 1.51 12.93
C GLN A 30 0.29 1.76 11.64
N GLN A 31 -0.66 0.88 11.29
CA GLN A 31 -1.56 1.13 10.15
C GLN A 31 -2.37 2.42 10.33
N LEU A 32 -2.88 2.68 11.54
CA LEU A 32 -3.62 3.91 11.83
C LEU A 32 -2.75 5.17 11.64
N ILE A 33 -1.46 5.12 12.01
CA ILE A 33 -0.53 6.23 11.81
C ILE A 33 -0.32 6.49 10.31
N ILE A 34 -0.09 5.43 9.52
CA ILE A 34 0.11 5.52 8.07
C ILE A 34 -1.14 6.10 7.40
N LEU A 35 -2.33 5.61 7.73
CA LEU A 35 -3.59 6.14 7.19
C LEU A 35 -3.77 7.62 7.51
N LYS A 36 -3.47 8.04 8.75
CA LYS A 36 -3.50 9.45 9.15
C LYS A 36 -2.52 10.31 8.35
N GLN A 37 -1.36 9.78 7.97
CA GLN A 37 -0.38 10.50 7.15
C GLN A 37 -0.83 10.62 5.69
N ILE A 38 -1.41 9.57 5.12
CA ILE A 38 -1.98 9.56 3.76
C ILE A 38 -3.13 10.57 3.64
N VAL A 39 -4.06 10.59 4.61
CA VAL A 39 -5.18 11.56 4.61
C VAL A 39 -4.68 13.00 4.75
N LYS A 40 -3.56 13.22 5.44
CA LYS A 40 -2.91 14.53 5.55
C LYS A 40 -2.09 14.93 4.31
N GLY A 41 -1.97 14.06 3.31
CA GLY A 41 -1.15 14.31 2.11
C GLY A 41 0.35 14.42 2.41
N LYS A 42 0.83 13.80 3.49
CA LYS A 42 2.26 13.83 3.88
C LYS A 42 3.07 12.69 3.26
N ILE A 43 2.44 11.89 2.40
CA ILE A 43 3.00 10.77 1.65
C ILE A 43 2.63 10.95 0.19
#